data_AF-A0A7X5DY54-F1
#
_entry.id   AF-A0A7X5DY54-F1
#
_cell.length_a   1.000
_cell.length_b   1.000
_cell.length_c   1.000
_cell.angle_alpha   90.00
_cell.angle_beta   90.00
_cell.angle_gamma   90.00
#
_symmetry.space_group_name_H-M   'P 1'
#
loop_
_entity.id
_entity.type
_entity.pdbx_description
1 polymer ?
#
loop_
_entity_poly.entity_id
_entity_poly.type
_entity_poly.pdbx_seq_one_letter_code
_entity_poly.pdbx_strand_id
1 'polypeptide(L)'
;MKNLYIPKGKTLHYEALACRNIVNDGVLIVENSIQARHISGKGVLDAGSIACRSLSAADIDAAHITTGKLAAERVCASEVRVSGAAVVSCCLEAAYVETPRLTVALSQIGELRAQEVVNLSDRRRSIPGALLAGFFRRLWMSLTVRVPVDAEYVPIEDTPESAPETPEPALGNGDAPDFEAFAPPPGALNADLWDDFEFKRLAALYRLLKPSGYALRLAPFPAGEDIHAAEPGFRDAA
;
A
#
# COMPACT_ATOMS: atom_id res chain seq x y z
N MET A 1 -21.32 -28.11 18.09
CA MET A 1 -20.22 -27.13 18.29
C MET A 1 -20.44 -25.97 17.34
N LYS A 2 -20.31 -24.73 17.81
CA LYS A 2 -20.64 -23.52 17.05
C LYS A 2 -19.47 -23.10 16.15
N ASN A 3 -19.80 -22.48 15.02
CA ASN A 3 -18.85 -21.81 14.13
C ASN A 3 -18.95 -20.31 14.38
N LEU A 4 -17.82 -19.61 14.39
CA LEU A 4 -17.77 -18.15 14.55
C LEU A 4 -17.28 -17.53 13.24
N TYR A 5 -18.02 -16.53 12.75
CA TYR A 5 -17.62 -15.73 11.60
C TYR A 5 -17.54 -14.27 12.01
N ILE A 6 -16.41 -13.63 11.70
CA ILE A 6 -16.13 -12.24 11.99
C ILE A 6 -15.87 -11.53 10.66
N PRO A 7 -16.81 -10.71 10.20
CA PRO A 7 -16.64 -9.98 8.94
C PRO A 7 -15.61 -8.85 9.10
N LYS A 8 -15.10 -8.38 7.96
CA LYS A 8 -14.19 -7.23 7.89
C LYS A 8 -14.78 -6.01 8.59
N GLY A 9 -13.94 -5.28 9.33
CA GLY A 9 -14.31 -4.06 10.04
C GLY A 9 -15.11 -4.28 11.33
N LYS A 10 -15.34 -5.53 11.75
CA LYS A 10 -15.87 -5.83 13.09
C LYS A 10 -14.76 -6.30 14.00
N THR A 11 -14.78 -5.78 15.23
CA THR A 11 -13.92 -6.21 16.32
C THR A 11 -14.76 -6.97 17.34
N LEU A 12 -14.36 -8.18 17.68
CA LEU A 12 -14.97 -8.95 18.76
C LEU A 12 -13.99 -9.13 19.90
N HIS A 13 -14.49 -8.86 21.11
CA HIS A 13 -13.76 -9.04 22.35
C HIS A 13 -14.38 -10.18 23.14
N TYR A 14 -13.55 -11.14 23.53
CA TYR A 14 -13.95 -12.24 24.40
C TYR A 14 -12.88 -12.44 25.48
N GLU A 15 -13.29 -12.93 26.64
CA GLU A 15 -12.32 -13.35 27.65
C GLU A 15 -11.70 -14.71 27.28
N ALA A 16 -12.54 -15.68 26.95
CA ALA A 16 -12.14 -17.00 26.47
C ALA A 16 -13.07 -17.49 25.37
N LEU A 17 -12.50 -18.12 24.34
CA LEU A 17 -13.26 -18.56 23.17
C LEU A 17 -12.98 -20.02 22.83
N ALA A 18 -14.01 -20.86 22.90
CA ALA A 18 -13.96 -22.26 22.49
C ALA A 18 -14.91 -22.49 21.31
N CYS A 19 -14.35 -22.78 20.13
CA CYS A 19 -15.11 -22.98 18.90
C CYS A 19 -14.59 -24.19 18.11
N ARG A 20 -15.35 -24.66 17.12
CA ARG A 20 -14.82 -25.67 16.19
C ARG A 20 -14.05 -25.00 15.06
N ASN A 21 -14.72 -24.12 14.34
CA ASN A 21 -14.16 -23.35 13.23
C ASN A 21 -14.37 -21.86 13.49
N ILE A 22 -13.30 -21.08 13.34
CA ILE A 22 -13.31 -19.63 13.41
C ILE A 22 -12.87 -19.11 12.05
N VAL A 23 -13.70 -18.27 11.44
CA VAL A 23 -13.36 -17.54 10.23
C VAL A 23 -13.26 -16.07 10.60
N ASN A 24 -12.04 -15.54 10.62
CA ASN A 24 -11.74 -14.17 11.03
C ASN A 24 -11.23 -13.33 9.86
N ASP A 25 -12.06 -12.43 9.36
CA ASP A 25 -11.66 -11.41 8.38
C ASP A 25 -11.60 -10.00 8.99
N GLY A 26 -11.94 -9.85 10.27
CA GLY A 26 -11.92 -8.59 11.02
C GLY A 26 -10.80 -8.59 12.06
N VAL A 27 -11.16 -8.21 13.28
CA VAL A 27 -10.25 -8.23 14.44
C VAL A 27 -10.86 -9.07 15.54
N LEU A 28 -10.09 -10.03 16.05
CA LEU A 28 -10.49 -10.89 17.17
C LEU A 28 -9.51 -10.70 18.31
N ILE A 29 -10.00 -10.20 19.44
CA ILE A 29 -9.22 -9.96 20.65
C ILE A 29 -9.72 -10.91 21.74
N VAL A 30 -8.86 -11.77 22.25
CA VAL A 30 -9.19 -12.74 23.29
C VAL A 30 -8.17 -12.74 24.43
N GLU A 31 -8.56 -12.22 25.59
CA GLU A 31 -7.61 -11.97 26.69
C GLU A 31 -6.90 -13.25 27.17
N ASN A 32 -7.63 -14.34 27.39
CA ASN A 32 -7.06 -15.54 28.01
C ASN A 32 -6.65 -16.60 26.98
N SER A 33 -7.63 -17.31 26.42
CA SER A 33 -7.33 -18.45 25.54
C SER A 33 -8.36 -18.67 24.44
N ILE A 34 -7.85 -19.05 23.28
CA ILE A 34 -8.60 -19.50 22.12
C ILE A 34 -8.35 -20.99 21.92
N GLN A 35 -9.41 -21.78 21.99
CA GLN A 35 -9.39 -23.19 21.63
C GLN A 35 -10.27 -23.40 20.39
N ALA A 36 -9.63 -23.73 19.27
CA ALA A 36 -10.34 -24.02 18.04
C ALA A 36 -9.73 -25.18 17.27
N ARG A 37 -10.51 -25.92 16.48
CA ARG A 37 -9.91 -26.92 15.58
C ARG A 37 -9.28 -26.23 14.38
N HIS A 38 -9.98 -25.28 13.79
CA HIS A 38 -9.54 -24.55 12.61
C HIS A 38 -9.78 -23.06 12.78
N ILE A 39 -8.73 -22.27 12.62
CA ILE A 39 -8.79 -20.81 12.54
C ILE A 39 -8.28 -20.44 11.15
N SER A 40 -9.10 -19.71 10.41
CA SER A 40 -8.78 -19.28 9.05
C SER A 40 -9.26 -17.85 8.82
N GLY A 41 -8.59 -17.13 7.94
CA GLY A 41 -9.05 -15.83 7.47
C GLY A 41 -7.88 -14.88 7.26
N LYS A 42 -8.19 -13.63 6.92
CA LYS A 42 -7.18 -12.59 6.68
C LYS A 42 -7.20 -11.48 7.72
N GLY A 43 -7.90 -11.70 8.83
CA GLY A 43 -8.01 -10.76 9.92
C GLY A 43 -6.78 -10.75 10.84
N VAL A 44 -6.87 -9.87 11.82
CA VAL A 44 -5.91 -9.74 12.93
C VAL A 44 -6.41 -10.57 14.11
N LEU A 45 -5.51 -11.34 14.72
CA LEU A 45 -5.80 -12.18 15.87
C LEU A 45 -4.87 -11.78 17.02
N ASP A 46 -5.45 -11.27 18.10
CA ASP A 46 -4.76 -10.97 19.35
C ASP A 46 -5.30 -11.89 20.44
N ALA A 47 -4.45 -12.73 21.00
CA ALA A 47 -4.86 -13.63 22.07
C ALA A 47 -3.77 -14.03 23.05
N GLY A 48 -4.09 -14.16 24.34
CA GLY A 48 -3.11 -14.66 25.32
C GLY A 48 -2.52 -16.04 24.95
N SER A 49 -3.37 -17.02 24.69
CA SER A 49 -2.94 -18.36 24.23
C SER A 49 -3.82 -18.91 23.12
N ILE A 50 -3.20 -19.44 22.06
CA ILE A 50 -3.89 -20.01 20.91
C ILE A 50 -3.57 -21.50 20.80
N ALA A 51 -4.59 -22.34 20.97
CA ALA A 51 -4.50 -23.78 20.77
C ALA A 51 -5.39 -24.19 19.59
N CYS A 52 -4.77 -24.62 18.49
CA CYS A 52 -5.53 -25.09 17.33
C CYS A 52 -4.84 -26.17 16.51
N ARG A 53 -5.56 -26.81 15.57
CA ARG A 53 -4.94 -27.80 14.68
C ARG A 53 -4.38 -27.16 13.41
N SER A 54 -5.06 -26.13 12.91
CA SER A 54 -4.67 -25.37 11.72
C SER A 54 -4.95 -23.91 11.97
N LEU A 55 -3.90 -23.09 11.87
CA LEU A 55 -3.93 -21.65 12.08
C LEU A 55 -3.59 -20.93 10.78
N SER A 56 -4.51 -20.11 10.29
CA SER A 56 -4.25 -19.19 9.20
C SER A 56 -4.88 -17.83 9.48
N ALA A 57 -4.03 -16.80 9.50
CA ALA A 57 -4.41 -15.41 9.73
C ALA A 57 -3.40 -14.49 9.03
N ALA A 58 -3.70 -13.20 8.88
CA ALA A 58 -2.72 -12.24 8.36
C ALA A 58 -1.70 -11.90 9.46
N ASP A 59 -2.20 -11.29 10.54
CA ASP A 59 -1.39 -10.89 11.70
C ASP A 59 -1.84 -11.66 12.94
N ILE A 60 -0.86 -12.22 13.65
CA ILE A 60 -1.06 -12.98 14.89
C ILE A 60 -0.20 -12.37 15.97
N ASP A 61 -0.82 -11.95 17.06
CA ASP A 61 -0.17 -11.57 18.31
C ASP A 61 -0.66 -12.51 19.41
N ALA A 62 0.26 -13.25 20.04
CA ALA A 62 -0.10 -14.11 21.15
C ALA A 62 1.08 -14.47 22.05
N ALA A 63 0.87 -14.61 23.36
CA ALA A 63 1.96 -15.05 24.24
C ALA A 63 2.39 -16.50 23.94
N HIS A 64 1.42 -17.41 23.78
CA HIS A 64 1.69 -18.82 23.52
C HIS A 64 0.88 -19.36 22.34
N ILE A 65 1.55 -19.89 21.33
CA ILE A 65 0.93 -20.52 20.16
C ILE A 65 1.25 -22.01 20.15
N THR A 66 0.20 -22.84 20.21
CA THR A 66 0.31 -24.29 20.01
C THR A 66 -0.56 -24.70 18.83
N THR A 67 0.07 -25.08 17.71
CA THR A 67 -0.67 -25.48 16.51
C THR A 67 -0.09 -26.69 15.78
N GLY A 68 -0.93 -27.39 15.02
CA GLY A 68 -0.47 -28.45 14.12
C GLY A 68 0.13 -27.91 12.82
N LYS A 69 -0.44 -26.82 12.28
CA LYS A 69 0.02 -26.14 11.06
C LYS A 69 -0.18 -24.64 11.22
N LEU A 70 0.83 -23.87 10.85
CA LEU A 70 0.82 -22.40 10.93
C LEU A 70 1.04 -21.82 9.54
N ALA A 71 0.16 -20.92 9.11
CA ALA A 71 0.29 -20.16 7.87
C ALA A 71 -0.13 -18.70 8.11
N ALA A 72 0.85 -17.82 8.27
CA ALA A 72 0.59 -16.42 8.61
C ALA A 72 1.46 -15.46 7.81
N GLU A 73 1.06 -14.18 7.76
CA GLU A 73 1.90 -13.15 7.17
C GLU A 73 2.89 -12.63 8.21
N ARG A 74 2.38 -12.24 9.38
CA ARG A 74 3.19 -11.79 10.52
C ARG A 74 2.78 -12.55 11.78
N VAL A 75 3.78 -12.92 12.57
CA VAL A 75 3.59 -13.64 13.83
C VAL A 75 4.49 -13.01 14.89
N CYS A 76 3.87 -12.52 15.95
CA CYS A 76 4.53 -12.06 17.16
C CYS A 76 4.09 -12.96 18.31
N ALA A 77 5.03 -13.69 18.91
CA ALA A 77 4.70 -14.53 20.05
C ALA A 77 5.87 -14.83 20.97
N SER A 78 5.65 -14.96 22.27
CA SER A 78 6.74 -15.35 23.17
C SER A 78 7.18 -16.79 22.90
N GLU A 79 6.22 -17.72 22.79
CA GLU A 79 6.49 -19.12 22.49
C GLU A 79 5.63 -19.66 21.34
N VAL A 80 6.28 -20.28 20.35
CA VAL A 80 5.62 -20.88 19.19
C VAL A 80 5.96 -22.36 19.08
N ARG A 81 4.99 -23.23 19.37
CA ARG A 81 5.11 -24.68 19.21
C ARG A 81 4.23 -25.15 18.06
N VAL A 82 4.87 -25.63 16.99
CA VAL A 82 4.17 -26.18 15.82
C VAL A 82 4.55 -27.63 15.62
N SER A 83 3.57 -28.53 15.64
CA SER A 83 3.85 -29.97 15.45
C SER A 83 4.12 -30.36 14.00
N GLY A 84 3.78 -29.49 13.04
CA GLY A 84 3.93 -29.72 11.61
C GLY A 84 4.65 -28.56 10.91
N ALA A 85 4.19 -28.18 9.72
CA ALA A 85 4.81 -27.08 8.97
C ALA A 85 4.35 -25.71 9.49
N ALA A 86 5.32 -24.81 9.65
CA ALA A 86 5.10 -23.40 9.91
C ALA A 86 5.58 -22.57 8.72
N VAL A 87 4.68 -21.77 8.13
CA VAL A 87 4.97 -20.88 7.01
C VAL A 87 4.60 -19.47 7.42
N VAL A 88 5.59 -18.58 7.42
CA VAL A 88 5.42 -17.16 7.70
C VAL A 88 5.97 -16.37 6.53
N SER A 89 5.14 -15.59 5.85
CA SER A 89 5.55 -14.94 4.60
C SER A 89 6.30 -13.63 4.79
N CYS A 90 6.07 -12.89 5.87
CA CYS A 90 6.69 -11.58 6.11
C CYS A 90 7.67 -11.65 7.29
N CYS A 91 7.19 -11.65 8.53
CA CYS A 91 8.04 -11.56 9.72
C CYS A 91 7.58 -12.52 10.83
N LEU A 92 8.53 -13.26 11.42
CA LEU A 92 8.34 -14.06 12.62
C LEU A 92 9.21 -13.49 13.75
N GLU A 93 8.58 -12.99 14.81
CA GLU A 93 9.22 -12.54 16.03
C GLU A 93 8.82 -13.47 17.18
N ALA A 94 9.79 -14.20 17.73
CA ALA A 94 9.52 -15.08 18.86
C ALA A 94 10.71 -15.34 19.78
N ALA A 95 10.46 -15.52 21.08
CA ALA A 95 11.53 -15.85 22.02
C ALA A 95 11.94 -17.32 21.91
N TYR A 96 10.98 -18.24 21.78
CA TYR A 96 11.22 -19.67 21.60
C TYR A 96 10.35 -20.26 20.49
N VAL A 97 10.95 -20.98 19.53
CA VAL A 97 10.25 -21.60 18.41
C VAL A 97 10.63 -23.08 18.31
N GLU A 98 9.63 -23.97 18.35
CA GLU A 98 9.79 -25.40 18.19
C GLU A 98 8.92 -25.90 17.03
N THR A 99 9.53 -26.23 15.90
CA THR A 99 8.81 -26.67 14.69
C THR A 99 9.64 -27.67 13.88
N PRO A 100 9.08 -28.75 13.32
CA PRO A 100 9.87 -29.65 12.47
C PRO A 100 10.31 -28.97 11.17
N ARG A 101 9.43 -28.17 10.56
CA ARG A 101 9.71 -27.45 9.32
C ARG A 101 9.24 -26.00 9.40
N LEU A 102 10.20 -25.07 9.35
CA LEU A 102 9.97 -23.64 9.37
C LEU A 102 10.28 -23.03 8.00
N THR A 103 9.36 -22.28 7.44
CA THR A 103 9.56 -21.49 6.22
C THR A 103 9.24 -20.04 6.52
N VAL A 104 10.25 -19.18 6.56
CA VAL A 104 10.15 -17.78 7.02
C VAL A 104 10.88 -16.86 6.05
N ALA A 105 10.39 -15.65 5.83
CA ALA A 105 11.14 -14.64 5.07
C ALA A 105 12.10 -13.87 5.99
N LEU A 106 11.55 -13.19 7.00
CA LEU A 106 12.34 -12.53 8.05
C LEU A 106 12.04 -13.18 9.39
N SER A 107 13.09 -13.42 10.19
CA SER A 107 12.96 -14.07 11.49
C SER A 107 13.84 -13.40 12.54
N GLN A 108 13.23 -12.97 13.64
CA GLN A 108 13.90 -12.53 14.86
C GLN A 108 13.54 -13.53 15.96
N ILE A 109 14.41 -14.53 16.15
CA ILE A 109 14.15 -15.64 17.07
C ILE A 109 15.26 -15.68 18.13
N GLY A 110 14.88 -15.77 19.40
CA GLY A 110 15.82 -15.98 20.50
C GLY A 110 16.41 -17.39 20.48
N GLU A 111 15.57 -18.39 20.65
CA GLU A 111 15.92 -19.82 20.60
C GLU A 111 15.06 -20.58 19.58
N LEU A 112 15.71 -21.28 18.66
CA LEU A 112 15.06 -22.05 17.60
C LEU A 112 15.42 -23.54 17.69
N ARG A 113 14.40 -24.39 17.84
CA ARG A 113 14.49 -25.85 17.68
C ARG A 113 13.72 -26.26 16.44
N ALA A 114 14.41 -26.36 15.31
CA ALA A 114 13.81 -26.85 14.07
C ALA A 114 14.69 -27.87 13.34
N GLN A 115 14.05 -28.85 12.68
CA GLN A 115 14.77 -29.85 11.87
C GLN A 115 15.11 -29.30 10.48
N GLU A 116 14.19 -28.55 9.87
CA GLU A 116 14.35 -27.95 8.54
C GLU A 116 13.94 -26.47 8.59
N VAL A 117 14.83 -25.56 8.20
CA VAL A 117 14.56 -24.13 8.10
C VAL A 117 14.80 -23.68 6.67
N VAL A 118 13.74 -23.21 6.00
CA VAL A 118 13.77 -22.67 4.65
C VAL A 118 13.57 -21.17 4.73
N ASN A 119 14.64 -20.41 4.50
CA ASN A 119 14.50 -18.97 4.39
C ASN A 119 13.99 -18.62 2.98
N LEU A 120 12.79 -18.05 2.90
CA LEU A 120 12.28 -17.46 1.68
C LEU A 120 13.04 -16.17 1.43
N SER A 121 14.07 -16.24 0.59
CA SER A 121 14.71 -15.03 0.08
C SER A 121 13.62 -14.12 -0.51
N ASP A 122 13.70 -12.83 -0.18
CA ASP A 122 12.73 -11.81 -0.62
C ASP A 122 12.52 -11.95 -2.13
N ARG A 123 11.36 -12.51 -2.50
CA ARG A 123 11.06 -12.90 -3.87
C ARG A 123 10.77 -11.63 -4.63
N ARG A 124 11.84 -10.94 -5.05
CA ARG A 124 11.81 -9.91 -6.07
C ARG A 124 11.10 -10.51 -7.27
N ARG A 125 9.80 -10.24 -7.40
CA ARG A 125 9.08 -10.39 -8.67
C ARG A 125 9.88 -9.54 -9.63
N SER A 126 10.72 -10.19 -10.41
CA SER A 126 11.61 -9.52 -11.34
C SER A 126 10.72 -8.91 -12.41
N ILE A 127 10.28 -7.67 -12.17
CA ILE A 127 9.70 -6.76 -13.15
C ILE A 127 10.45 -6.84 -14.49
N PRO A 128 11.80 -6.98 -14.57
CA PRO A 128 12.46 -7.18 -15.85
C PRO A 128 12.00 -8.42 -16.61
N GLY A 129 11.68 -9.53 -15.95
CA GLY A 129 11.16 -10.74 -16.61
C GLY A 129 9.76 -10.54 -17.20
N ALA A 130 8.89 -9.83 -16.47
CA ALA A 130 7.56 -9.47 -16.97
C ALA A 130 7.63 -8.45 -18.12
N LEU A 131 8.55 -7.47 -18.03
CA LEU A 131 8.81 -6.51 -19.10
C LEU A 131 9.39 -7.17 -20.35
N LEU A 132 10.36 -8.09 -20.19
CA LEU A 132 10.92 -8.84 -21.32
C LEU A 132 9.85 -9.67 -22.01
N ALA A 133 9.06 -10.43 -21.25
CA ALA A 133 7.98 -11.25 -21.80
C ALA A 133 6.94 -10.38 -22.55
N GLY A 134 6.62 -9.20 -22.02
CA GLY A 134 5.76 -8.22 -22.69
C GLY A 134 6.37 -7.68 -23.99
N PHE A 135 7.68 -7.39 -24.01
CA PHE A 135 8.40 -6.92 -25.19
C PHE A 135 8.46 -8.00 -26.29
N PHE A 136 8.82 -9.24 -25.92
CA PHE A 136 8.81 -10.37 -26.86
C PHE A 136 7.42 -10.66 -27.40
N ARG A 137 6.37 -10.53 -26.57
CA ARG A 137 4.98 -10.65 -27.04
C ARG A 137 4.59 -9.53 -27.99
N ARG A 138 5.00 -8.28 -27.73
CA ARG A 138 4.77 -7.14 -28.64
C ARG A 138 5.54 -7.31 -29.96
N LEU A 139 6.78 -7.79 -29.90
CA LEU A 139 7.59 -8.07 -31.08
C LEU A 139 6.98 -9.18 -31.93
N TRP A 140 6.51 -10.26 -31.29
CA TRP A 140 5.80 -11.34 -31.97
C TRP A 140 4.50 -10.86 -32.63
N MET A 141 3.68 -10.10 -31.89
CA MET A 141 2.44 -9.53 -32.45
C MET A 141 2.73 -8.55 -33.59
N SER A 142 3.79 -7.74 -33.50
CA SER A 142 4.23 -6.85 -34.59
C SER A 142 4.60 -7.63 -35.86
N LEU A 143 5.20 -8.81 -35.72
CA LEU A 143 5.59 -9.65 -36.86
C LEU A 143 4.39 -10.39 -37.49
N THR A 144 3.36 -10.69 -36.71
CA THR A 144 2.19 -11.49 -37.15
C THR A 144 0.94 -10.67 -37.48
N VAL A 145 0.84 -9.42 -37.02
CA VAL A 145 -0.27 -8.53 -37.37
C VAL A 145 0.05 -7.83 -38.68
N ARG A 146 -0.39 -8.42 -39.79
CA ARG A 146 -0.72 -7.65 -40.99
C ARG A 146 -1.91 -6.78 -40.64
N VAL A 147 -1.68 -5.53 -40.27
CA VAL A 147 -2.73 -4.52 -40.18
C VAL A 147 -3.33 -4.39 -41.58
N PRO A 148 -4.64 -4.68 -41.80
CA PRO A 148 -5.30 -4.24 -43.01
C PRO A 148 -5.34 -2.71 -42.98
N VAL A 149 -4.60 -2.10 -43.91
CA VAL A 149 -4.39 -0.64 -44.00
C VAL A 149 -5.65 0.10 -44.49
N ASP A 150 -6.66 -0.61 -45.01
CA ASP A 150 -7.81 -0.01 -45.70
C ASP A 150 -9.13 -0.28 -44.99
N ALA A 151 -9.29 0.20 -43.75
CA ALA A 151 -10.62 0.48 -43.23
C ALA A 151 -10.94 1.94 -43.51
N GLU A 152 -11.87 2.18 -44.43
CA GLU A 152 -12.38 3.50 -44.81
C GLU A 152 -12.89 4.23 -43.56
N TYR A 153 -12.11 5.19 -43.10
CA TYR A 153 -12.50 6.10 -42.03
C TYR A 153 -13.64 6.97 -42.58
N VAL A 154 -14.84 6.80 -42.06
CA VAL A 154 -15.92 7.77 -42.25
C VAL A 154 -15.75 8.84 -41.17
N PRO A 155 -15.19 10.03 -41.49
CA PRO A 155 -15.23 11.14 -40.57
C PRO A 155 -16.69 11.47 -40.26
N ILE A 156 -17.07 11.39 -38.99
CA ILE A 156 -18.25 12.09 -38.50
C ILE A 156 -17.93 13.57 -38.66
N GLU A 157 -18.78 14.29 -39.40
CA GLU A 157 -18.64 15.72 -39.65
C GLU A 157 -18.62 16.50 -38.33
N ASP A 158 -17.43 16.94 -37.91
CA ASP A 158 -17.28 17.97 -36.90
C ASP A 158 -17.67 19.32 -37.53
N THR A 159 -18.82 19.85 -37.08
CA THR A 159 -19.21 21.25 -37.33
C THR A 159 -18.22 22.17 -36.59
N PRO A 160 -17.67 23.21 -37.24
CA PRO A 160 -16.50 23.92 -36.74
C PRO A 160 -16.92 25.03 -35.76
N GLU A 161 -16.29 25.09 -34.59
CA GLU A 161 -16.29 26.32 -33.81
C GLU A 161 -14.92 26.57 -33.17
N SER A 162 -14.08 27.19 -33.99
CA SER A 162 -13.17 28.30 -33.69
C SER A 162 -12.33 28.24 -32.39
N ALA A 163 -11.03 28.00 -32.56
CA ALA A 163 -10.01 28.66 -31.73
C ALA A 163 -10.07 30.19 -31.93
N PRO A 164 -9.65 30.98 -30.93
CA PRO A 164 -8.35 31.66 -31.08
C PRO A 164 -7.57 31.81 -29.76
N GLU A 165 -6.26 31.52 -29.79
CA GLU A 165 -5.15 32.49 -29.74
C GLU A 165 -4.75 32.99 -28.35
N THR A 166 -3.62 32.47 -27.89
CA THR A 166 -2.76 33.05 -26.85
C THR A 166 -1.96 34.23 -27.44
N PRO A 167 -1.70 35.29 -26.66
CA PRO A 167 -0.44 36.01 -26.79
C PRO A 167 0.36 36.04 -25.48
N GLU A 168 1.62 35.65 -25.57
CA GLU A 168 2.64 35.78 -24.53
C GLU A 168 3.00 37.26 -24.27
N PRO A 169 3.32 37.68 -23.04
CA PRO A 169 4.08 38.90 -22.81
C PRO A 169 5.58 38.63 -22.61
N ALA A 170 6.34 39.51 -23.25
CA ALA A 170 7.79 39.62 -23.35
C ALA A 170 8.55 39.62 -22.02
N LEU A 171 9.75 39.02 -22.08
CA LEU A 171 10.85 39.15 -21.11
C LEU A 171 11.37 40.60 -21.07
N GLY A 172 11.33 41.21 -19.88
CA GLY A 172 12.01 42.46 -19.55
C GLY A 172 12.89 42.28 -18.31
N ASN A 173 14.18 42.53 -18.49
CA ASN A 173 15.22 42.50 -17.45
C ASN A 173 15.04 43.63 -16.44
N GLY A 174 15.39 43.39 -15.17
CA GLY A 174 15.58 44.45 -14.18
C GLY A 174 15.43 43.98 -12.74
N ASP A 175 16.58 43.80 -12.10
CA ASP A 175 16.93 44.06 -10.70
C ASP A 175 16.02 43.58 -9.56
N ALA A 176 16.65 42.86 -8.62
CA ALA A 176 16.09 42.51 -7.33
C ALA A 176 15.79 43.77 -6.50
N PRO A 177 14.68 43.76 -5.75
CA PRO A 177 14.74 44.24 -4.38
C PRO A 177 14.13 43.24 -3.38
N ASP A 178 14.91 42.98 -2.34
CA ASP A 178 14.56 43.06 -0.91
C ASP A 178 13.18 42.59 -0.43
N PHE A 179 13.22 41.71 0.57
CA PHE A 179 12.12 40.93 1.12
C PHE A 179 11.03 41.70 1.90
N GLU A 180 10.99 43.04 1.85
CA GLU A 180 10.12 43.85 2.72
C GLU A 180 8.92 44.56 2.05
N ALA A 181 8.61 44.33 0.78
CA ALA A 181 7.43 44.94 0.16
C ALA A 181 6.48 43.90 -0.44
N PHE A 182 5.78 43.18 0.43
CA PHE A 182 4.49 42.61 0.07
C PHE A 182 3.37 43.49 0.64
N ALA A 183 3.27 44.73 0.16
CA ALA A 183 2.08 45.55 0.34
C ALA A 183 1.19 45.35 -0.91
N PRO A 184 -0.13 45.15 -0.74
CA PRO A 184 -1.01 44.97 -1.89
C PRO A 184 -0.99 46.23 -2.77
N PRO A 185 -1.02 46.11 -4.10
CA PRO A 185 -1.28 47.27 -4.95
C PRO A 185 -2.65 47.87 -4.59
N PRO A 186 -2.77 49.19 -4.38
CA PRO A 186 -4.02 49.81 -3.98
C PRO A 186 -5.06 49.62 -5.09
N GLY A 187 -6.11 48.85 -4.78
CA GLY A 187 -7.20 48.56 -5.72
C GLY A 187 -7.21 47.14 -6.31
N ALA A 188 -6.43 46.19 -5.78
CA ALA A 188 -6.53 44.80 -6.22
C ALA A 188 -7.86 44.16 -5.82
N LEU A 189 -8.65 43.71 -6.80
CA LEU A 189 -9.56 42.57 -6.59
C LEU A 189 -8.72 41.48 -5.93
N ASN A 190 -9.17 40.95 -4.79
CA ASN A 190 -8.48 39.94 -3.96
C ASN A 190 -7.59 40.48 -2.82
N ALA A 191 -7.94 41.61 -2.19
CA ALA A 191 -7.29 42.07 -0.96
C ALA A 191 -7.36 41.02 0.17
N ASP A 192 -8.49 40.33 0.30
CA ASP A 192 -8.73 39.34 1.37
C ASP A 192 -7.85 38.08 1.23
N LEU A 193 -7.43 37.73 0.01
CA LEU A 193 -6.56 36.57 -0.25
C LEU A 193 -5.14 36.76 0.31
N TRP A 194 -4.71 38.02 0.51
CA TRP A 194 -3.39 38.30 1.08
C TRP A 194 -3.30 37.98 2.57
N ASP A 195 -4.42 37.80 3.26
CA ASP A 195 -4.45 37.36 4.64
C ASP A 195 -4.52 35.83 4.78
N ASP A 196 -4.97 35.13 3.74
CA ASP A 196 -5.11 33.67 3.74
C ASP A 196 -3.76 32.94 3.84
N PHE A 197 -3.69 32.03 4.80
CA PHE A 197 -2.49 31.23 5.07
C PHE A 197 -2.11 30.34 3.87
N GLU A 198 -3.09 29.76 3.19
CA GLU A 198 -2.82 28.87 2.04
C GLU A 198 -2.20 29.63 0.87
N PHE A 199 -2.62 30.87 0.65
CA PHE A 199 -2.07 31.72 -0.38
C PHE A 199 -0.63 32.14 -0.05
N LYS A 200 -0.36 32.54 1.21
CA LYS A 200 1.02 32.80 1.69
C LYS A 200 1.92 31.58 1.50
N ARG A 201 1.41 30.38 1.80
CA ARG A 201 2.13 29.11 1.63
C ARG A 201 2.44 28.82 0.16
N LEU A 202 1.48 28.99 -0.75
CA LEU A 202 1.68 28.80 -2.18
C LEU A 202 2.67 29.83 -2.76
N ALA A 203 2.57 31.09 -2.34
CA ALA A 203 3.47 32.15 -2.77
C ALA A 203 4.93 31.89 -2.32
N ALA A 204 5.12 31.41 -1.08
CA ALA A 204 6.44 31.01 -0.58
C ALA A 204 7.00 29.81 -1.35
N LEU A 205 6.19 28.79 -1.61
CA LEU A 205 6.57 27.61 -2.38
C LEU A 205 6.98 27.98 -3.82
N TYR A 206 6.22 28.86 -4.46
CA TYR A 206 6.54 29.36 -5.79
C TYR A 206 7.89 30.08 -5.82
N ARG A 207 8.17 30.97 -4.85
CA ARG A 207 9.45 31.68 -4.75
C ARG A 207 10.64 30.73 -4.58
N LEU A 208 10.47 29.63 -3.85
CA LEU A 208 11.51 28.62 -3.64
C LEU A 208 11.79 27.80 -4.92
N LEU A 209 10.74 27.51 -5.70
CA LEU A 209 10.80 26.67 -6.91
C LEU A 209 11.13 27.43 -8.20
N LYS A 210 10.88 28.74 -8.23
CA LYS A 210 11.18 29.62 -9.36
C LYS A 210 12.66 29.60 -9.77
N PRO A 211 13.65 29.74 -8.87
CA PRO A 211 15.07 29.69 -9.25
C PRO A 211 15.53 28.31 -9.72
N SER A 212 14.84 27.23 -9.35
CA SER A 212 15.12 25.88 -9.84
C SER A 212 14.39 25.51 -11.14
N GLY A 213 13.71 26.48 -11.77
CA GLY A 213 13.07 26.33 -13.09
C GLY A 213 11.70 25.65 -13.06
N TYR A 214 11.08 25.51 -11.89
CA TYR A 214 9.76 24.88 -11.75
C TYR A 214 8.64 25.93 -11.71
N ALA A 215 7.51 25.61 -12.35
CA ALA A 215 6.28 26.40 -12.32
C ALA A 215 5.19 25.64 -11.54
N LEU A 216 4.40 26.37 -10.74
CA LEU A 216 3.23 25.81 -10.07
C LEU A 216 2.03 25.81 -11.01
N ARG A 217 1.42 24.64 -11.21
CA ARG A 217 0.16 24.48 -11.95
C ARG A 217 -0.93 24.04 -10.99
N LEU A 218 -1.99 24.85 -10.88
CA LEU A 218 -3.20 24.45 -10.19
C LEU A 218 -4.03 23.58 -11.15
N ALA A 219 -4.24 22.32 -10.80
CA ALA A 219 -5.17 21.46 -11.52
C ALA A 219 -6.56 21.61 -10.86
N PRO A 220 -7.64 21.75 -11.65
CA PRO A 220 -8.99 21.70 -11.09
C PRO A 220 -9.19 20.34 -10.44
N PHE A 221 -9.74 20.34 -9.23
CA PHE A 221 -10.09 19.12 -8.54
C PHE A 221 -11.22 18.43 -9.34
N PRO A 222 -11.07 17.16 -9.78
CA PRO A 222 -12.15 16.47 -10.46
C PRO A 222 -13.31 16.30 -9.46
N ALA A 223 -14.46 16.91 -9.77
CA ALA A 223 -15.66 16.74 -9.00
C ALA A 223 -16.15 15.29 -9.16
N GLY A 224 -15.87 14.46 -8.16
CA GLY A 224 -16.48 13.15 -7.96
C GLY A 224 -15.95 12.04 -8.86
N GLU A 225 -14.83 11.44 -8.46
CA GLU A 225 -14.66 9.98 -8.46
C GLU A 225 -13.54 9.60 -7.50
N ASP A 226 -13.77 8.54 -6.72
CA ASP A 226 -12.95 8.09 -5.60
C ASP A 226 -11.47 7.90 -5.98
N ILE A 227 -10.60 8.79 -5.49
CA ILE A 227 -9.16 8.65 -5.64
C ILE A 227 -8.58 8.23 -4.29
N HIS A 228 -8.39 6.91 -4.16
CA HIS A 228 -7.40 6.35 -3.25
C HIS A 228 -6.09 7.14 -3.40
N ALA A 229 -5.58 7.64 -2.28
CA ALA A 229 -4.31 8.36 -2.19
C ALA A 229 -3.18 7.54 -2.85
N ALA A 230 -2.85 7.89 -4.09
CA ALA A 230 -1.59 7.52 -4.71
C ALA A 230 -0.53 8.45 -4.10
N GLU A 231 0.30 7.89 -3.22
CA GLU A 231 1.47 8.57 -2.69
C GLU A 231 2.38 9.02 -3.86
N PRO A 232 2.82 10.30 -3.90
CA PRO A 232 3.81 10.73 -4.87
C PRO A 232 5.18 10.15 -4.48
N GLY A 233 5.65 9.21 -5.30
CA GLY A 233 6.97 8.62 -5.19
C GLY A 233 8.07 9.68 -5.28
N PHE A 234 8.77 9.84 -4.16
CA PHE A 234 10.05 10.53 -4.05
C PHE A 234 11.07 9.81 -4.94
N ARG A 235 11.45 10.45 -6.04
CA ARG A 235 12.55 10.03 -6.91
C ARG A 235 13.77 10.86 -6.58
N ASP A 236 14.71 10.25 -5.86
CA ASP A 236 16.08 10.72 -5.76
C ASP A 236 16.71 10.79 -7.15
N ALA A 237 17.19 11.98 -7.51
CA ALA A 237 18.15 12.18 -8.57
C ALA A 237 19.39 12.83 -7.93
N ALA A 238 20.51 12.14 -8.12
CA ALA A 238 21.93 12.46 -7.86
C ALA A 238 22.29 13.87 -7.38
#